data_AF-A0A1Y2DFU8-F1
#
_entry.id   AF-A0A1Y2DFU8-F1
#
_cell.length_a   1.000
_cell.length_b   1.000
_cell.length_c   1.000
_cell.angle_alpha   90.00
_cell.angle_beta   90.00
_cell.angle_gamma   90.00
#
_symmetry.space_group_name_H-M   'P 1'
#
loop_
_entity.id
_entity.type
_entity.pdbx_description
1 polymer ?
#
loop_
_entity_poly.entity_id
_entity_poly.type
_entity_poly.pdbx_seq_one_letter_code
_entity_poly.pdbx_strand_id
1 'polypeptide(L)'
;ITGSLTPPTDEDDPLILRADNQVVTPTPTQPGMVTSCDQFYSVVPSDTCLEIAGHHDISLEQFYDWNQGVGQNCESLLAGDYVCV
;
A
#
# COMPACT_ATOMS: atom_id res chain seq x y z
N ILE A 1 13.78 -48.28 -19.88
CA ILE A 1 13.58 -47.31 -18.79
C ILE A 1 13.17 -45.97 -19.42
N THR A 2 11.89 -45.79 -19.73
CA THR A 2 10.96 -44.96 -18.92
C THR A 2 11.59 -43.66 -18.44
N GLY A 3 11.12 -42.53 -18.98
CA GLY A 3 11.39 -41.20 -18.42
C GLY A 3 11.23 -40.07 -19.44
N SER A 4 10.00 -39.82 -19.90
CA SER A 4 9.63 -38.49 -20.38
C SER A 4 9.74 -37.52 -19.20
N LEU A 5 10.51 -36.44 -19.37
CA LEU A 5 10.36 -35.24 -18.57
C LEU A 5 10.16 -34.10 -19.55
N THR A 6 8.95 -33.57 -19.53
CA THR A 6 8.54 -32.34 -20.19
C THR A 6 9.49 -31.20 -19.84
N PRO A 7 9.76 -30.26 -20.75
CA PRO A 7 10.43 -29.00 -20.39
C PRO A 7 9.59 -28.30 -19.29
N PRO A 8 10.20 -27.69 -18.26
CA PRO A 8 9.46 -26.86 -17.34
C PRO A 8 8.83 -25.73 -18.15
N THR A 9 7.50 -25.61 -18.05
CA THR A 9 6.76 -24.45 -18.52
C THR A 9 7.39 -23.19 -17.93
N ASP A 10 7.69 -22.25 -18.83
CA ASP A 10 7.90 -20.82 -18.60
C ASP A 10 6.90 -20.27 -17.56
N GLU A 11 7.29 -20.28 -16.28
CA GLU A 11 6.76 -19.41 -15.24
C GLU A 11 7.99 -18.89 -14.46
N ASP A 12 8.59 -17.82 -14.97
CA ASP A 12 9.81 -17.15 -14.50
C ASP A 12 9.98 -17.09 -12.96
N ASP A 13 10.96 -17.85 -12.43
CA ASP A 13 11.86 -17.50 -11.31
C ASP A 13 12.99 -18.56 -11.28
N PRO A 14 14.32 -18.24 -11.21
CA PRO A 14 14.92 -17.86 -9.91
C PRO A 14 16.19 -16.96 -9.89
N LEU A 15 16.16 -15.99 -8.97
CA LEU A 15 17.24 -15.56 -8.06
C LEU A 15 18.62 -15.12 -8.62
N ILE A 16 18.80 -13.84 -8.99
CA ILE A 16 20.11 -13.12 -8.88
C ILE A 16 19.95 -11.66 -8.41
N LEU A 17 20.20 -11.49 -7.11
CA LEU A 17 20.54 -10.31 -6.29
C LEU A 17 20.76 -8.94 -6.99
N ARG A 18 19.74 -8.08 -6.91
CA ARG A 18 19.87 -6.72 -6.39
C ARG A 18 18.84 -6.59 -5.27
N ALA A 19 19.24 -6.00 -4.15
CA ALA A 19 18.38 -5.86 -2.99
C ALA A 19 17.34 -4.77 -3.28
N ASP A 20 16.06 -5.09 -3.17
CA ASP A 20 15.05 -4.05 -3.14
C ASP A 20 13.99 -4.42 -2.12
N ASN A 21 13.90 -3.55 -1.13
CA ASN A 21 12.96 -3.53 -0.03
C ASN A 21 11.55 -3.24 -0.56
N GLN A 22 11.07 -4.02 -1.54
CA GLN A 22 9.83 -3.75 -2.27
C GLN A 22 8.66 -3.80 -1.30
N VAL A 23 8.09 -2.62 -1.08
CA VAL A 23 6.88 -2.43 -0.31
C VAL A 23 5.71 -2.94 -1.16
N VAL A 24 5.07 -4.02 -0.71
CA VAL A 24 3.90 -4.59 -1.39
C VAL A 24 2.68 -3.74 -1.06
N THR A 25 2.10 -3.09 -2.07
CA THR A 25 0.88 -2.28 -1.90
C THR A 25 -0.33 -3.18 -1.64
N PRO A 26 -1.05 -3.01 -0.52
CA PRO A 26 -2.24 -3.78 -0.20
C PRO A 26 -3.44 -3.36 -1.05
N THR A 27 -4.52 -4.15 -1.03
CA THR A 27 -5.79 -3.81 -1.70
C THR A 27 -6.98 -4.03 -0.75
N PRO A 28 -8.03 -3.19 -0.82
CA PRO A 28 -8.18 -1.98 -1.64
C PRO A 28 -7.42 -0.77 -1.07
N THR A 29 -7.01 0.18 -1.92
CA THR A 29 -6.38 1.43 -1.49
C THR A 29 -7.36 2.59 -1.61
N GLN A 30 -7.26 3.57 -0.73
CA GLN A 30 -8.00 4.82 -0.81
C GLN A 30 -7.74 5.47 -2.19
N PRO A 31 -8.78 5.89 -2.93
CA PRO A 31 -8.59 6.62 -4.17
C PRO A 31 -7.68 7.84 -3.97
N GLY A 32 -6.77 8.11 -4.91
CA GLY A 32 -5.87 9.25 -4.83
C GLY A 32 -4.73 9.09 -3.81
N MET A 33 -4.51 7.90 -3.24
CA MET A 33 -3.28 7.55 -2.52
C MET A 33 -2.08 7.53 -3.47
N VAL A 34 -0.93 8.03 -3.01
CA VAL A 34 0.33 7.99 -3.76
C VAL A 34 0.82 6.56 -4.01
N THR A 35 1.54 6.36 -5.11
CA THR A 35 2.10 5.05 -5.48
C THR A 35 3.45 4.77 -4.82
N SER A 36 4.18 5.81 -4.39
CA SER A 36 5.48 5.71 -3.72
C SER A 36 5.34 5.61 -2.20
N CYS A 37 4.34 4.89 -1.73
CA CYS A 37 4.06 4.79 -0.30
C CYS A 37 4.98 3.75 0.37
N ASP A 38 5.58 4.13 1.50
CA ASP A 38 6.49 3.27 2.25
C ASP A 38 5.79 2.46 3.35
N GLN A 39 4.69 2.99 3.92
CA GLN A 39 3.90 2.32 4.96
C GLN A 39 2.40 2.55 4.76
N PHE A 40 1.61 1.50 4.99
CA PHE A 40 0.16 1.56 4.85
C PHE A 40 -0.55 1.38 6.18
N TYR A 41 -1.66 2.09 6.32
CA TYR A 41 -2.59 1.95 7.43
C TYR A 41 -3.96 1.52 6.91
N SER A 42 -4.55 0.46 7.50
CA SER A 42 -5.92 0.03 7.20
C SER A 42 -6.89 0.84 8.04
N VAL A 43 -7.69 1.66 7.37
CA VAL A 43 -8.65 2.55 8.02
C VAL A 43 -9.76 1.75 8.69
N VAL A 44 -10.04 2.05 9.96
CA VAL A 44 -11.15 1.46 10.72
C VAL A 44 -12.28 2.47 10.94
N PRO A 45 -13.51 2.02 11.24
CA PRO A 45 -14.62 2.94 11.50
C PRO A 45 -14.31 3.89 12.66
N SER A 46 -14.63 5.18 12.44
CA SER A 46 -14.41 6.30 13.37
C SER A 46 -13.00 6.89 13.39
N ASP A 47 -12.06 6.39 12.59
CA ASP A 47 -10.79 7.08 12.42
C ASP A 47 -10.98 8.48 11.81
N THR A 48 -10.08 9.38 12.19
CA THR A 48 -9.90 10.68 11.55
C THR A 48 -8.50 10.81 10.99
N CYS A 49 -8.34 11.60 9.92
CA CYS A 49 -7.02 11.87 9.32
C CYS A 49 -6.04 12.46 10.33
N LEU A 50 -6.54 13.27 11.28
CA LEU A 50 -5.71 13.85 12.34
C LEU A 50 -5.18 12.79 13.32
N GLU A 51 -6.02 11.83 13.72
CA GLU A 51 -5.60 10.74 14.61
C GLU A 51 -4.63 9.78 13.92
N ILE A 52 -4.91 9.40 12.66
CA ILE A 52 -4.00 8.56 11.87
C ILE A 52 -2.64 9.24 11.71
N ALA A 53 -2.62 10.51 11.25
CA ALA A 53 -1.39 11.26 11.10
C ALA A 53 -0.61 11.36 12.43
N GLY A 54 -1.31 11.66 13.53
CA GLY A 54 -0.72 11.75 14.86
C GLY A 54 -0.15 10.43 15.39
N HIS A 55 -0.79 9.30 15.11
CA HIS A 55 -0.29 7.97 15.51
C HIS A 55 0.94 7.51 14.72
N HIS A 56 1.16 8.09 13.53
CA HIS A 56 2.28 7.77 12.64
C HIS A 56 3.36 8.85 12.61
N ASP A 57 3.30 9.83 13.52
CA ASP A 57 4.26 10.92 13.66
C ASP A 57 4.46 11.76 12.37
N ILE A 58 3.42 11.87 11.55
CA ILE A 58 3.39 12.72 10.35
C ILE A 58 2.47 13.92 10.54
N SER A 59 2.74 15.00 9.81
CA SER A 59 1.83 16.15 9.80
C SER A 59 0.54 15.81 9.05
N LEU A 60 -0.56 16.47 9.43
CA LEU A 60 -1.83 16.34 8.73
C LEU A 60 -1.72 16.78 7.25
N GLU A 61 -0.86 17.78 6.97
CA GLU A 61 -0.57 18.23 5.61
C GLU A 61 0.09 17.12 4.77
N GLN A 62 1.12 16.45 5.31
CA GLN A 62 1.75 15.30 4.63
C GLN A 62 0.75 14.17 4.39
N PHE A 63 -0.12 13.88 5.36
CA PHE A 63 -1.14 12.85 5.19
C PHE A 63 -2.08 13.19 4.03
N TYR A 64 -2.52 14.45 3.90
CA TYR A 64 -3.34 14.88 2.77
C TYR A 64 -2.60 14.85 1.44
N ASP A 65 -1.33 15.24 1.41
CA ASP A 65 -0.50 15.18 0.20
C ASP A 65 -0.36 13.75 -0.32
N TRP A 66 -0.22 12.79 0.58
CA TRP A 66 -0.08 11.37 0.25
C TRP A 66 -1.42 10.68 -0.04
N ASN A 67 -2.54 11.23 0.43
CA ASN A 67 -3.86 10.61 0.35
C ASN A 67 -4.93 11.59 -0.15
N GLN A 68 -4.72 12.19 -1.33
CA GLN A 68 -5.54 13.31 -1.81
C GLN A 68 -7.04 12.99 -1.91
N GLY A 69 -7.41 11.74 -2.16
CA GLY A 69 -8.82 11.36 -2.25
C GLY A 69 -9.53 11.17 -0.92
N VAL A 70 -8.90 11.40 0.23
CA VAL A 70 -9.63 11.58 1.51
C VAL A 70 -10.32 12.94 1.58
N GLY A 71 -9.96 13.88 0.70
CA GLY A 71 -10.47 15.25 0.70
C GLY A 71 -9.75 16.16 1.69
N GLN A 72 -9.88 17.48 1.49
CA GLN A 72 -9.14 18.50 2.26
C GLN A 72 -9.60 18.61 3.71
N ASN A 73 -10.77 18.05 4.06
CA ASN A 73 -11.30 18.01 5.42
C ASN A 73 -11.52 16.57 5.91
N CYS A 74 -10.83 15.59 5.31
CA CYS A 74 -10.99 14.16 5.64
C CYS A 74 -12.40 13.60 5.41
N GLU A 75 -13.21 14.25 4.59
CA GLU A 75 -14.62 13.92 4.39
C GLU A 75 -14.86 12.61 3.63
N SER A 76 -13.85 12.13 2.91
CA SER A 76 -13.92 10.95 2.04
C SER A 76 -13.03 9.81 2.51
N LEU A 77 -12.58 9.81 3.77
CA LEU A 77 -11.80 8.70 4.34
C LEU A 77 -12.66 7.42 4.39
N LEU A 78 -12.21 6.36 3.71
CA LEU A 78 -12.97 5.12 3.54
C LEU A 78 -12.49 4.04 4.52
N ALA A 79 -13.37 3.59 5.41
CA ALA A 79 -13.08 2.45 6.27
C ALA A 79 -12.96 1.15 5.44
N GLY A 80 -11.93 0.34 5.73
CA GLY A 80 -11.59 -0.88 4.99
C GLY A 80 -10.58 -0.68 3.86
N ASP A 81 -10.30 0.57 3.48
CA ASP A 81 -9.27 0.91 2.50
C ASP A 81 -7.94 1.21 3.20
N TYR A 82 -6.85 1.09 2.45
CA TYR A 82 -5.51 1.46 2.91
C TYR A 82 -5.15 2.89 2.49
N VAL A 83 -4.58 3.63 3.44
CA VAL A 83 -3.97 4.96 3.25
C VAL A 83 -2.47 4.89 3.48
N CYS A 84 -1.73 5.85 2.91
CA CYS A 84 -0.31 6.01 3.13
C CYS A 84 -0.04 6.80 4.41
N VAL A 85 0.92 6.35 5.21
CA VAL A 85 1.32 6.96 6.48
C VAL A 85 2.84 6.97 6.65
#